data_AF-A0A4U7EK33-F1
#
_entry.id   AF-A0A4U7EK33-F1
#
_cell.length_a   1.000
_cell.length_b   1.000
_cell.length_c   1.000
_cell.angle_alpha   90.00
_cell.angle_beta   90.00
_cell.angle_gamma   90.00
#
_symmetry.space_group_name_H-M   'P 1'
#
loop_
_entity.id
_entity.type
_entity.pdbx_description
1 polymer ?
#
loop_
_entity_poly.entity_id
_entity_poly.type
_entity_poly.pdbx_seq_one_letter_code
_entity_poly.pdbx_strand_id
1 'polypeptide(L)'
;MDILRSVRAVAEAEGPGVVDWDRAAAAAKRATDPGSIALTDAERAGYATDVRDARSRLAAVAGIDFDVPDAVEVQNRHHWIDASVGTFRRVMDPIEAAAVGDGEEVGAVGNPGADSLDVMPDSAPGPIGPAPGAAFARDLSRVANTGSMAFALGFLARNVLGQYDPLLLADEPDADHGLYFVHPNIVAVADALDVEYPRFRRWIAFHEVTHAAEFGAAPWLPEYLESRVERGIEGMVGGAGGVEGTAGRGLDPDAFAELQTAMTAVEGYAEVLMDRAFDDEYADLRRKLDERRGGGGPVRRLAQRLLGLGLKRRQYERGAAFFRHVADARDIEAAGAVWERAENLPTAAEIDDPEAWLVRVDP
;
A
#
# COMPACT_ATOMS: atom_id res chain seq x y z
N MET A 1 23.70 -11.09 -1.71
CA MET A 1 22.57 -11.63 -0.92
C MET A 1 23.07 -12.74 -0.02
N ASP A 2 22.69 -12.73 1.26
CA ASP A 2 23.09 -13.75 2.26
C ASP A 2 21.86 -14.31 2.98
N ILE A 3 21.30 -15.37 2.40
CA ILE A 3 20.04 -16.00 2.86
C ILE A 3 20.22 -16.59 4.27
N LEU A 4 21.38 -17.16 4.59
CA LEU A 4 21.65 -17.75 5.90
C LEU A 4 21.67 -16.68 7.00
N ARG A 5 22.26 -15.52 6.71
CA ARG A 5 22.24 -14.38 7.63
C ARG A 5 20.86 -13.74 7.75
N SER A 6 20.04 -13.78 6.68
CA SER A 6 18.62 -13.36 6.75
C SER A 6 17.78 -14.27 7.64
N VAL A 7 17.92 -15.59 7.50
CA VAL A 7 17.21 -16.57 8.33
C VAL A 7 17.62 -16.43 9.80
N ARG A 8 18.91 -16.23 10.07
CA ARG A 8 19.42 -15.99 11.42
C ARG A 8 18.83 -14.72 12.04
N ALA A 9 18.72 -13.65 11.26
CA ALA A 9 18.15 -12.40 11.73
C ALA A 9 16.70 -12.54 12.20
N VAL A 10 15.89 -13.32 11.46
CA VAL A 10 14.50 -13.63 11.81
C VAL A 10 14.41 -14.58 13.00
N ALA A 11 15.29 -15.58 13.09
CA ALA A 11 15.29 -16.57 14.18
C ALA A 11 15.63 -15.97 15.55
N GLU A 12 16.26 -14.79 15.56
CA GLU A 12 16.62 -14.01 16.74
C GLU A 12 15.64 -12.84 16.99
N ALA A 13 14.40 -12.95 16.49
CA ALA A 13 13.35 -11.95 16.71
C ALA A 13 12.88 -11.97 18.18
N GLU A 14 12.92 -10.81 18.83
CA GLU A 14 12.66 -10.64 20.27
C GLU A 14 11.90 -9.32 20.53
N GLY A 15 11.51 -9.03 21.77
CA GLY A 15 10.86 -7.76 22.15
C GLY A 15 9.33 -7.81 22.29
N PRO A 16 8.66 -6.68 22.59
CA PRO A 16 7.20 -6.61 22.69
C PRO A 16 6.51 -6.65 21.31
N GLY A 17 5.20 -6.97 21.24
CA GLY A 17 4.41 -6.89 19.99
C GLY A 17 4.20 -8.21 19.25
N VAL A 18 3.75 -8.17 17.99
CA VAL A 18 3.47 -9.38 17.17
C VAL A 18 4.55 -9.62 16.11
N VAL A 19 5.27 -8.56 15.73
CA VAL A 19 6.34 -8.54 14.72
C VAL A 19 7.55 -7.81 15.29
N ASP A 20 8.76 -8.31 15.05
CA ASP A 20 10.00 -7.56 15.28
C ASP A 20 10.37 -6.80 13.99
N TRP A 21 9.92 -5.55 13.87
CA TRP A 21 10.06 -4.75 12.66
C TRP A 21 11.52 -4.42 12.30
N ASP A 22 12.38 -4.22 13.30
CA ASP A 22 13.80 -3.96 13.09
C ASP A 22 14.48 -5.19 12.48
N ARG A 23 14.17 -6.39 13.00
CA ARG A 23 14.66 -7.65 12.42
C ARG A 23 14.04 -7.94 11.07
N ALA A 24 12.76 -7.62 10.86
CA ALA A 24 12.09 -7.79 9.57
C ALA A 24 12.78 -6.95 8.47
N ALA A 25 13.01 -5.67 8.73
CA ALA A 25 13.71 -4.77 7.81
C ALA A 25 15.17 -5.22 7.58
N ALA A 26 15.89 -5.57 8.65
CA ALA A 26 17.27 -6.04 8.54
C ALA A 26 17.38 -7.37 7.77
N ALA A 27 16.44 -8.30 7.94
CA ALA A 27 16.35 -9.53 7.17
C ALA A 27 16.04 -9.25 5.69
N ALA A 28 15.04 -8.41 5.42
CA ALA A 28 14.66 -8.00 4.07
C ALA A 28 15.84 -7.41 3.29
N LYS A 29 16.61 -6.50 3.92
CA LYS A 29 17.82 -5.91 3.33
C LYS A 29 18.92 -6.94 3.06
N ARG A 30 19.14 -7.90 3.97
CA ARG A 30 20.17 -8.96 3.75
C ARG A 30 19.78 -9.91 2.62
N ALA A 31 18.49 -10.16 2.45
CA ALA A 31 17.94 -10.98 1.39
C ALA A 31 17.81 -10.25 0.04
N THR A 32 17.98 -8.93 0.00
CA THR A 32 17.76 -8.11 -1.18
C THR A 32 19.05 -7.41 -1.59
N ASP A 33 19.47 -7.57 -2.84
CA ASP A 33 20.53 -6.72 -3.38
C ASP A 33 20.01 -5.27 -3.52
N PRO A 34 20.65 -4.24 -2.92
CA PRO A 34 20.14 -2.88 -2.98
C PRO A 34 20.07 -2.35 -4.42
N GLY A 35 21.00 -2.76 -5.28
CA GLY A 35 21.23 -2.13 -6.58
C GLY A 35 21.96 -0.79 -6.47
N SER A 36 22.45 -0.30 -7.60
CA SER A 36 23.24 0.94 -7.66
C SER A 36 22.36 2.19 -7.72
N ILE A 37 22.78 3.26 -7.06
CA ILE A 37 22.28 4.64 -7.25
C ILE A 37 23.41 5.59 -7.66
N ALA A 38 24.50 5.04 -8.19
CA ALA A 38 25.58 5.82 -8.79
C ALA A 38 25.12 6.36 -10.15
N LEU A 39 24.25 7.37 -10.11
CA LEU A 39 23.72 8.03 -11.29
C LEU A 39 24.79 8.92 -11.92
N THR A 40 24.87 8.87 -13.24
CA THR A 40 25.55 9.88 -14.05
C THR A 40 24.80 11.23 -13.98
N ASP A 41 25.49 12.32 -14.31
CA ASP A 41 24.87 13.65 -14.36
C ASP A 41 23.72 13.70 -15.38
N ALA A 42 23.84 12.97 -16.49
CA ALA A 42 22.81 12.85 -17.51
C ALA A 42 21.56 12.12 -16.98
N GLU A 43 21.73 11.08 -16.17
CA GLU A 43 20.60 10.35 -15.56
C GLU A 43 19.87 11.23 -14.55
N ARG A 44 20.61 11.93 -13.69
CA ARG A 44 20.04 12.86 -12.69
C ARG A 44 19.28 14.01 -13.37
N ALA A 45 19.90 14.65 -14.37
CA ALA A 45 19.25 15.69 -15.16
C ALA A 45 18.02 15.18 -15.91
N GLY A 46 18.07 13.92 -16.35
CA GLY A 46 16.97 13.27 -17.03
C GLY A 46 15.75 13.05 -16.14
N TYR A 47 15.90 12.54 -14.91
CA TYR A 47 14.79 12.46 -13.95
C TYR A 47 14.12 13.81 -13.72
N ALA A 48 14.92 14.85 -13.45
CA ALA A 48 14.40 16.20 -13.23
C ALA A 48 13.70 16.78 -14.47
N THR A 49 14.18 16.45 -15.66
CA THR A 49 13.57 16.90 -16.92
C THR A 49 12.27 16.18 -17.20
N ASP A 50 12.24 14.86 -16.99
CA ASP A 50 11.04 14.04 -17.21
C ASP A 50 9.91 14.44 -16.23
N VAL A 51 10.23 14.70 -14.96
CA VAL A 51 9.24 15.18 -13.97
C VAL A 51 8.73 16.58 -14.30
N ARG A 52 9.60 17.52 -14.67
CA ARG A 52 9.19 18.87 -15.09
C ARG A 52 8.28 18.85 -16.32
N ASP A 53 8.62 18.03 -17.30
CA ASP A 53 7.81 17.88 -18.51
C ASP A 53 6.48 17.18 -18.22
N ALA A 54 6.47 16.12 -17.41
CA ALA A 54 5.26 15.48 -16.94
C ALA A 54 4.31 16.47 -16.26
N ARG A 55 4.82 17.27 -15.31
CA ARG A 55 4.05 18.31 -14.62
C ARG A 55 3.45 19.30 -15.62
N SER A 56 4.28 19.83 -16.53
CA SER A 56 3.82 20.82 -17.52
C SER A 56 2.76 20.27 -18.46
N ARG A 57 2.90 19.01 -18.93
CA ARG A 57 1.95 18.40 -19.87
C ARG A 57 0.65 18.02 -19.18
N LEU A 58 0.73 17.41 -17.99
CA LEU A 58 -0.45 17.01 -17.24
C LEU A 58 -1.27 18.23 -16.80
N ALA A 59 -0.64 19.32 -16.35
CA ALA A 59 -1.35 20.57 -16.04
C ALA A 59 -2.09 21.14 -17.28
N ALA A 60 -1.46 21.07 -18.45
CA ALA A 60 -2.08 21.52 -19.71
C ALA A 60 -3.25 20.63 -20.17
N VAL A 61 -3.19 19.32 -19.87
CA VAL A 61 -4.22 18.34 -20.27
C VAL A 61 -5.38 18.29 -19.29
N ALA A 62 -5.11 18.29 -18.00
CA ALA A 62 -6.13 18.11 -16.97
C ALA A 62 -6.85 19.42 -16.61
N GLY A 63 -6.30 20.57 -17.01
CA GLY A 63 -6.82 21.87 -16.59
C GLY A 63 -6.70 22.13 -15.08
N ILE A 64 -5.94 21.29 -14.37
CA ILE A 64 -5.76 21.33 -12.91
C ILE A 64 -4.34 21.80 -12.61
N ASP A 65 -4.21 22.84 -11.80
CA ASP A 65 -2.95 23.20 -11.16
C ASP A 65 -2.73 22.29 -9.95
N PHE A 66 -1.65 21.52 -9.96
CA PHE A 66 -1.23 20.70 -8.84
C PHE A 66 0.22 20.98 -8.50
N ASP A 67 0.53 20.91 -7.21
CA ASP A 67 1.90 21.04 -6.76
C ASP A 67 2.59 19.69 -6.76
N VAL A 68 3.76 19.65 -7.38
CA VAL A 68 4.63 18.49 -7.37
C VAL A 68 5.93 18.95 -6.75
N PRO A 69 6.48 18.18 -5.80
CA PRO A 69 7.77 18.47 -5.21
C PRO A 69 8.82 18.76 -6.28
N ASP A 70 9.54 19.86 -6.12
CA ASP A 70 10.67 20.19 -7.00
C ASP A 70 11.83 19.18 -6.84
N ALA A 71 11.88 18.50 -5.70
CA ALA A 71 12.88 17.49 -5.38
C ALA A 71 12.42 16.10 -5.82
N VAL A 72 13.22 15.48 -6.69
CA VAL A 72 13.09 14.07 -7.07
C VAL A 72 14.07 13.26 -6.24
N GLU A 73 13.56 12.28 -5.49
CA GLU A 73 14.42 11.36 -4.75
C GLU A 73 14.63 10.05 -5.52
N VAL A 74 15.89 9.75 -5.81
CA VAL A 74 16.26 8.49 -6.45
C VAL A 74 16.78 7.51 -5.41
N GLN A 75 16.10 6.39 -5.28
CA GLN A 75 16.31 5.39 -4.25
C GLN A 75 16.85 4.07 -4.81
N ASN A 76 17.52 3.31 -3.93
CA ASN A 76 17.78 1.90 -4.14
C ASN A 76 16.77 1.07 -3.33
N ARG A 77 16.82 -0.26 -3.46
CA ARG A 77 15.86 -1.15 -2.80
C ARG A 77 15.95 -1.10 -1.26
N HIS A 78 17.11 -0.76 -0.69
CA HIS A 78 17.26 -0.64 0.77
C HIS A 78 16.68 0.66 1.30
N HIS A 79 16.85 1.77 0.57
CA HIS A 79 16.19 3.04 0.90
C HIS A 79 14.67 2.86 0.92
N TRP A 80 14.10 2.17 -0.09
CA TRP A 80 12.67 1.87 -0.11
C TRP A 80 12.21 1.04 1.11
N ILE A 81 12.99 0.04 1.53
CA ILE A 81 12.68 -0.76 2.74
C ILE A 81 12.66 0.13 3.98
N ASP A 82 13.62 1.05 4.11
CA ASP A 82 13.70 1.96 5.26
C ASP A 82 12.53 2.94 5.29
N ALA A 83 12.18 3.52 4.15
CA ALA A 83 11.04 4.43 4.06
C ALA A 83 9.70 3.71 4.33
N SER A 84 9.57 2.44 3.91
CA SER A 84 8.30 1.73 3.98
C SER A 84 8.02 1.04 5.31
N VAL A 85 9.03 0.67 6.10
CA VAL A 85 8.83 -0.19 7.28
C VAL A 85 7.88 0.43 8.32
N GLY A 86 7.92 1.75 8.50
CA GLY A 86 7.01 2.47 9.41
C GLY A 86 5.54 2.34 8.98
N THR A 87 5.28 2.46 7.68
CA THR A 87 3.94 2.30 7.09
C THR A 87 3.41 0.88 7.33
N PHE A 88 4.23 -0.15 7.09
CA PHE A 88 3.83 -1.53 7.37
C PHE A 88 3.54 -1.78 8.85
N ARG A 89 4.31 -1.15 9.75
CA ARG A 89 4.08 -1.22 11.19
C ARG A 89 2.72 -0.66 11.56
N ARG A 90 2.40 0.56 11.12
CA ARG A 90 1.14 1.23 11.47
C ARG A 90 -0.10 0.50 10.93
N VAL A 91 -0.05 -0.04 9.70
CA VAL A 91 -1.12 -0.92 9.18
C VAL A 91 -1.39 -2.12 10.10
N MET A 92 -0.37 -2.61 10.81
CA MET A 92 -0.48 -3.75 11.71
C MET A 92 -0.82 -3.35 13.16
N ASP A 93 -0.81 -2.07 13.52
CA ASP A 93 -1.07 -1.59 14.88
C ASP A 93 -2.42 -2.07 15.44
N PRO A 94 -3.55 -2.11 14.67
CA PRO A 94 -4.81 -2.67 15.18
C PRO A 94 -4.71 -4.15 15.57
N ILE A 95 -3.91 -4.93 14.84
CA ILE A 95 -3.65 -6.35 15.15
C ILE A 95 -2.75 -6.46 16.37
N GLU A 96 -1.72 -5.61 16.48
CA GLU A 96 -0.84 -5.58 17.65
C GLU A 96 -1.61 -5.21 18.92
N ALA A 97 -2.47 -4.19 18.86
CA ALA A 97 -3.32 -3.76 19.97
C ALA A 97 -4.23 -4.89 20.47
N ALA A 98 -4.86 -5.62 19.56
CA ALA A 98 -5.73 -6.73 19.93
C ALA A 98 -4.99 -7.95 20.47
N ALA A 99 -3.80 -8.24 19.96
CA ALA A 99 -2.97 -9.32 20.48
C ALA A 99 -2.45 -9.05 21.91
N VAL A 100 -2.39 -7.77 22.30
CA VAL A 100 -1.99 -7.32 23.65
C VAL A 100 -3.20 -7.18 24.59
N GLY A 101 -4.38 -6.81 24.06
CA GLY A 101 -5.62 -6.54 24.82
C GLY A 101 -6.25 -7.73 25.54
N ASP A 102 -5.89 -8.98 25.22
CA ASP A 102 -6.34 -10.18 25.96
C ASP A 102 -5.68 -10.34 27.35
N GLY A 103 -4.90 -9.36 27.80
CA GLY A 103 -4.12 -9.41 29.05
C GLY A 103 -4.59 -8.49 30.18
N GLU A 104 -5.63 -7.67 30.00
CA GLU A 104 -6.04 -6.70 31.04
C GLU A 104 -7.01 -7.33 32.05
N GLU A 105 -6.54 -7.47 33.30
CA GLU A 105 -7.32 -7.93 34.45
C GLU A 105 -8.59 -7.08 34.61
N VAL A 106 -9.76 -7.70 34.43
CA VAL A 106 -11.04 -7.10 34.80
C VAL A 106 -11.04 -6.87 36.31
N GLY A 107 -10.76 -5.63 36.71
CA GLY A 107 -10.82 -5.17 38.09
C GLY A 107 -12.17 -5.51 38.72
N ALA A 108 -12.11 -6.20 39.85
CA ALA A 108 -13.26 -6.67 40.60
C ALA A 108 -14.22 -5.51 40.94
N VAL A 109 -15.44 -5.57 40.41
CA VAL A 109 -16.56 -4.74 40.86
C VAL A 109 -16.99 -5.24 42.23
N GLY A 110 -16.66 -4.47 43.27
CA GLY A 110 -16.96 -4.79 44.66
C GLY A 110 -18.47 -4.82 44.95
N ASN A 111 -18.93 -5.87 45.62
CA ASN A 111 -20.29 -5.99 46.13
C ASN A 111 -20.32 -5.64 47.63
N PRO A 112 -21.12 -4.67 48.10
CA PRO A 112 -21.25 -4.40 49.52
C PRO A 112 -22.38 -5.24 50.12
N GLY A 113 -22.06 -6.09 51.10
CA GLY A 113 -23.00 -6.58 52.09
C GLY A 113 -23.19 -8.09 52.14
N ALA A 114 -22.57 -8.73 53.13
CA ALA A 114 -23.26 -9.56 54.15
C ALA A 114 -22.21 -10.20 55.08
N ASP A 115 -22.34 -9.91 56.37
CA ASP A 115 -21.67 -10.58 57.48
C ASP A 115 -21.86 -12.11 57.43
N SER A 116 -20.79 -12.89 57.62
CA SER A 116 -20.54 -13.65 58.86
C SER A 116 -19.37 -14.67 58.77
N LEU A 117 -18.52 -14.61 59.80
CA LEU A 117 -17.66 -15.65 60.42
C LEU A 117 -16.34 -16.09 59.75
N ASP A 118 -15.29 -15.39 60.19
CA ASP A 118 -13.90 -15.72 60.52
C ASP A 118 -13.41 -17.19 60.46
N VAL A 119 -12.37 -17.47 59.64
CA VAL A 119 -11.08 -18.13 59.96
C VAL A 119 -10.09 -17.91 58.79
N MET A 120 -8.92 -17.32 59.04
CA MET A 120 -7.75 -17.24 58.14
C MET A 120 -6.72 -18.36 58.46
N PRO A 121 -5.91 -18.86 57.50
CA PRO A 121 -4.69 -18.13 57.15
C PRO A 121 -4.43 -18.01 55.63
N ASP A 122 -4.29 -16.76 55.23
CA ASP A 122 -3.31 -16.19 54.30
C ASP A 122 -2.42 -17.16 53.50
N SER A 123 -2.75 -17.32 52.21
CA SER A 123 -1.81 -17.60 51.10
C SER A 123 -2.61 -17.53 49.80
N ALA A 124 -2.95 -16.33 49.36
CA ALA A 124 -3.43 -16.14 47.99
C ALA A 124 -2.28 -16.51 47.03
N PRO A 125 -2.48 -17.42 46.05
CA PRO A 125 -1.52 -17.54 44.97
C PRO A 125 -1.52 -16.20 44.23
N GLY A 126 -0.36 -15.55 44.16
CA GLY A 126 -0.16 -14.38 43.31
C GLY A 126 -0.51 -14.70 41.85
N PRO A 127 -0.71 -13.68 41.00
CA PRO A 127 -1.16 -13.88 39.63
C PRO A 127 -0.27 -14.92 38.93
N ILE A 128 -0.91 -16.00 38.46
CA ILE A 128 -0.24 -17.07 37.72
C ILE A 128 0.24 -16.44 36.42
N GLY A 129 1.54 -16.19 36.32
CA GLY A 129 2.17 -15.74 35.09
C GLY A 129 1.85 -16.71 33.93
N PRO A 130 1.90 -16.25 32.68
CA PRO A 130 1.52 -17.05 31.53
C PRO A 130 2.26 -18.39 31.53
N ALA A 131 1.55 -19.49 31.26
CA ALA A 131 2.12 -20.82 31.24
C ALA A 131 3.35 -20.89 30.30
N PRO A 132 4.43 -21.61 30.66
CA PRO A 132 5.66 -21.67 29.86
C PRO A 132 5.45 -22.03 28.37
N GLY A 133 4.44 -22.85 28.07
CA GLY A 133 4.07 -23.22 26.70
C GLY A 133 3.40 -22.08 25.89
N ALA A 134 2.71 -21.15 26.56
CA ALA A 134 2.10 -19.99 25.92
C ALA A 134 3.16 -18.95 25.52
N ALA A 135 4.20 -18.76 26.34
CA ALA A 135 5.35 -17.92 26.00
C ALA A 135 6.09 -18.47 24.76
N PHE A 136 6.39 -19.77 24.75
CA PHE A 136 7.04 -20.42 23.60
C PHE A 136 6.22 -20.33 22.30
N ALA A 137 4.89 -20.49 22.39
CA ALA A 137 4.01 -20.36 21.23
C ALA A 137 3.96 -18.91 20.68
N ARG A 138 4.01 -17.91 21.57
CA ARG A 138 4.09 -16.48 21.19
C ARG A 138 5.43 -16.17 20.51
N ASP A 139 6.54 -16.68 21.03
CA ASP A 139 7.87 -16.49 20.44
C ASP A 139 7.96 -17.11 19.04
N LEU A 140 7.45 -18.33 18.87
CA LEU A 140 7.41 -18.99 17.56
C LEU A 140 6.53 -18.22 16.55
N SER A 141 5.41 -17.67 17.02
CA SER A 141 4.51 -16.85 16.19
C SER A 141 5.17 -15.53 15.78
N ARG A 142 5.89 -14.87 16.70
CA ARG A 142 6.69 -13.66 16.40
C ARG A 142 7.73 -13.93 15.34
N VAL A 143 8.50 -15.01 15.47
CA VAL A 143 9.52 -15.41 14.49
C VAL A 143 8.89 -15.63 13.11
N ALA A 144 7.76 -16.34 13.06
CA ALA A 144 7.04 -16.60 11.81
C ALA A 144 6.48 -15.30 11.17
N ASN A 145 5.89 -14.41 11.96
CA ASN A 145 5.34 -13.14 11.49
C ASN A 145 6.46 -12.19 11.01
N THR A 146 7.56 -12.10 11.77
CA THR A 146 8.77 -11.34 11.41
C THR A 146 9.36 -11.84 10.09
N GLY A 147 9.45 -13.16 9.91
CA GLY A 147 9.91 -13.75 8.65
C GLY A 147 8.97 -13.44 7.48
N SER A 148 7.67 -13.45 7.70
CA SER A 148 6.67 -13.13 6.68
C SER A 148 6.75 -11.66 6.25
N MET A 149 6.91 -10.73 7.19
CA MET A 149 7.10 -9.30 6.89
C MET A 149 8.43 -9.02 6.20
N ALA A 150 9.51 -9.67 6.63
CA ALA A 150 10.80 -9.59 5.94
C ALA A 150 10.70 -10.04 4.47
N PHE A 151 9.95 -11.12 4.22
CA PHE A 151 9.69 -11.60 2.86
C PHE A 151 8.87 -10.59 2.05
N ALA A 152 7.79 -10.05 2.61
CA ALA A 152 6.94 -9.06 1.95
C ALA A 152 7.73 -7.80 1.57
N LEU A 153 8.46 -7.21 2.52
CA LEU A 153 9.32 -6.05 2.29
C LEU A 153 10.37 -6.33 1.20
N GLY A 154 11.09 -7.45 1.29
CA GLY A 154 12.10 -7.79 0.29
C GLY A 154 11.52 -8.12 -1.10
N PHE A 155 10.30 -8.63 -1.17
CA PHE A 155 9.59 -8.83 -2.42
C PHE A 155 9.19 -7.49 -3.04
N LEU A 156 8.52 -6.61 -2.30
CA LEU A 156 8.06 -5.32 -2.79
C LEU A 156 9.22 -4.41 -3.20
N ALA A 157 10.30 -4.39 -2.42
CA ALA A 157 11.52 -3.64 -2.73
C ALA A 157 12.12 -3.98 -4.10
N ARG A 158 11.89 -5.19 -4.62
CA ARG A 158 12.37 -5.63 -5.95
C ARG A 158 11.41 -5.35 -7.10
N ASN A 159 10.16 -5.01 -6.80
CA ASN A 159 9.09 -4.92 -7.80
C ASN A 159 8.47 -3.52 -7.90
N VAL A 160 8.57 -2.68 -6.86
CA VAL A 160 8.16 -1.27 -6.91
C VAL A 160 9.10 -0.48 -7.83
N LEU A 161 8.56 0.33 -8.73
CA LEU A 161 9.33 1.06 -9.76
C LEU A 161 9.49 2.54 -9.42
N GLY A 162 8.38 3.16 -9.06
CA GLY A 162 8.32 4.42 -8.35
C GLY A 162 7.21 4.33 -7.31
N GLN A 163 7.16 5.35 -6.47
CA GLN A 163 6.10 5.52 -5.50
C GLN A 163 5.91 7.02 -5.36
N TYR A 164 4.73 7.51 -5.70
CA TYR A 164 4.17 8.64 -4.96
C TYR A 164 3.85 8.13 -3.55
N ASP A 165 4.46 8.72 -2.54
CA ASP A 165 4.09 8.48 -1.15
C ASP A 165 3.09 9.57 -0.75
N PRO A 166 1.77 9.33 -0.86
CA PRO A 166 0.77 10.22 -0.31
C PRO A 166 0.77 10.15 1.22
N LEU A 167 1.93 10.13 1.88
CA LEU A 167 2.10 10.13 3.33
C LEU A 167 1.01 9.33 4.05
N LEU A 168 0.62 8.16 3.51
CA LEU A 168 -0.62 7.47 3.93
C LEU A 168 -0.61 7.17 5.43
N LEU A 169 0.58 7.29 6.02
CA LEU A 169 0.91 6.95 7.37
C LEU A 169 2.08 7.80 7.92
N ALA A 170 2.55 8.90 7.34
CA ALA A 170 3.75 9.58 7.85
C ALA A 170 3.52 10.30 9.21
N ASP A 171 4.48 10.18 10.14
CA ASP A 171 4.40 10.77 11.50
C ASP A 171 4.59 12.31 11.51
N GLU A 172 5.02 12.91 10.40
CA GLU A 172 5.33 14.33 10.29
C GLU A 172 4.38 14.98 9.26
N PRO A 173 3.43 15.83 9.69
CA PRO A 173 2.52 16.56 8.80
C PRO A 173 3.23 17.52 7.83
N ASP A 174 4.51 17.82 8.11
CA ASP A 174 5.37 18.75 7.35
C ASP A 174 6.45 18.02 6.51
N ALA A 175 6.38 16.69 6.38
CA ALA A 175 7.27 15.98 5.46
C ALA A 175 6.93 16.37 4.01
N ASP A 176 7.86 17.01 3.30
CA ASP A 176 7.71 17.31 1.88
C ASP A 176 7.28 16.04 1.15
N HIS A 177 6.16 16.10 0.40
CA HIS A 177 5.78 15.03 -0.51
C HIS A 177 7.01 14.67 -1.37
N GLY A 178 7.23 13.38 -1.61
CA GLY A 178 8.40 12.91 -2.34
C GLY A 178 7.99 12.07 -3.54
N LEU A 179 8.50 12.41 -4.72
CA LEU A 179 8.46 11.49 -5.86
C LEU A 179 9.68 10.58 -5.79
N TYR A 180 9.45 9.31 -5.44
CA TYR A 180 10.51 8.32 -5.28
C TYR A 180 10.64 7.45 -6.52
N PHE A 181 11.87 7.31 -7.01
CA PHE A 181 12.18 6.41 -8.13
C PHE A 181 13.14 5.32 -7.67
N VAL A 182 12.72 4.06 -7.72
CA VAL A 182 13.60 2.93 -7.40
C VAL A 182 14.43 2.57 -8.63
N HIS A 183 15.48 3.38 -8.88
CA HIS A 183 16.28 3.34 -10.10
C HIS A 183 16.76 1.93 -10.51
N PRO A 184 17.29 1.09 -9.60
CA PRO A 184 17.69 -0.27 -9.96
C PRO A 184 16.57 -1.12 -10.56
N ASN A 185 15.32 -0.89 -10.16
CA ASN A 185 14.16 -1.62 -10.68
C ASN A 185 13.74 -1.05 -12.04
N ILE A 186 13.79 0.28 -12.22
CA ILE A 186 13.50 0.92 -13.50
C ILE A 186 14.46 0.42 -14.58
N VAL A 187 15.77 0.40 -14.30
CA VAL A 187 16.79 -0.14 -15.22
C VAL A 187 16.52 -1.61 -15.53
N ALA A 188 16.33 -2.44 -14.50
CA ALA A 188 16.10 -3.87 -14.69
C ALA A 188 14.83 -4.18 -15.51
N VAL A 189 13.77 -3.37 -15.37
CA VAL A 189 12.55 -3.53 -16.15
C VAL A 189 12.72 -3.00 -17.58
N ALA A 190 13.42 -1.89 -17.79
CA ALA A 190 13.75 -1.40 -19.13
C ALA A 190 14.49 -2.48 -19.93
N ASP A 191 15.52 -3.09 -19.31
CA ASP A 191 16.29 -4.18 -19.90
C ASP A 191 15.41 -5.40 -20.20
N ALA A 192 14.55 -5.79 -19.25
CA ALA A 192 13.65 -6.95 -19.42
C ALA A 192 12.58 -6.74 -20.51
N LEU A 193 12.19 -5.48 -20.76
CA LEU A 193 11.23 -5.10 -21.81
C LEU A 193 11.91 -4.83 -23.16
N ASP A 194 13.25 -4.85 -23.20
CA ASP A 194 14.06 -4.47 -24.36
C ASP A 194 13.63 -3.09 -24.90
N VAL A 195 13.63 -2.10 -24.01
CA VAL A 195 13.32 -0.70 -24.31
C VAL A 195 14.42 0.21 -23.78
N GLU A 196 14.60 1.37 -24.43
CA GLU A 196 15.61 2.33 -24.00
C GLU A 196 15.30 2.86 -22.60
N TYR A 197 16.29 2.79 -21.70
CA TYR A 197 16.13 3.22 -20.32
C TYR A 197 15.59 4.66 -20.18
N PRO A 198 16.09 5.70 -20.90
CA PRO A 198 15.55 7.05 -20.79
C PRO A 198 14.07 7.13 -21.17
N ARG A 199 13.66 6.36 -22.18
CA ARG A 199 12.27 6.29 -22.64
C ARG A 199 11.36 5.66 -21.59
N PHE A 200 11.81 4.58 -20.96
CA PHE A 200 11.05 3.93 -19.89
C PHE A 200 11.01 4.77 -18.61
N ARG A 201 12.12 5.39 -18.22
CA ARG A 201 12.19 6.32 -17.08
C ARG A 201 11.20 7.47 -17.24
N ARG A 202 11.12 8.04 -18.44
CA ARG A 202 10.17 9.11 -18.76
C ARG A 202 8.72 8.64 -18.62
N TRP A 203 8.39 7.45 -19.10
CA TRP A 203 7.07 6.85 -18.90
C TRP A 203 6.73 6.69 -17.41
N ILE A 204 7.67 6.21 -16.60
CA ILE A 204 7.50 6.12 -15.13
C ILE A 204 7.31 7.51 -14.52
N ALA A 205 8.09 8.52 -14.91
CA ALA A 205 7.95 9.87 -14.37
C ALA A 205 6.55 10.45 -14.60
N PHE A 206 5.97 10.27 -15.79
CA PHE A 206 4.59 10.67 -16.04
C PHE A 206 3.60 9.89 -15.18
N HIS A 207 3.77 8.57 -15.06
CA HIS A 207 2.91 7.74 -14.22
C HIS A 207 2.90 8.21 -12.76
N GLU A 208 4.08 8.43 -12.16
CA GLU A 208 4.18 8.89 -10.78
C GLU A 208 3.63 10.31 -10.60
N VAL A 209 3.89 11.21 -11.56
CA VAL A 209 3.36 12.59 -11.51
C VAL A 209 1.86 12.64 -11.70
N THR A 210 1.28 11.73 -12.52
CA THR A 210 -0.18 11.60 -12.66
C THR A 210 -0.82 11.24 -11.33
N HIS A 211 -0.29 10.24 -10.61
CA HIS A 211 -0.81 9.92 -9.28
C HIS A 211 -0.58 11.06 -8.28
N ALA A 212 0.58 11.73 -8.33
CA ALA A 212 0.81 12.91 -7.50
C ALA A 212 -0.26 13.99 -7.73
N ALA A 213 -0.66 14.21 -8.99
CA ALA A 213 -1.72 15.14 -9.34
C ALA A 213 -3.08 14.69 -8.80
N GLU A 214 -3.43 13.40 -8.91
CA GLU A 214 -4.68 12.84 -8.39
C GLU A 214 -4.80 12.98 -6.88
N PHE A 215 -3.77 12.60 -6.15
CA PHE A 215 -3.73 12.72 -4.68
C PHE A 215 -3.64 14.19 -4.24
N GLY A 216 -2.97 15.05 -5.00
CA GLY A 216 -2.97 16.49 -4.76
C GLY A 216 -4.34 17.13 -4.99
N ALA A 217 -5.11 16.63 -5.97
CA ALA A 217 -6.47 17.07 -6.25
C ALA A 217 -7.50 16.48 -5.26
N ALA A 218 -7.21 15.32 -4.65
CA ALA A 218 -8.07 14.65 -3.68
C ALA A 218 -7.40 14.51 -2.29
N PRO A 219 -7.26 15.59 -1.50
CA PRO A 219 -6.67 15.52 -0.16
C PRO A 219 -7.37 14.58 0.83
N TRP A 220 -8.62 14.19 0.55
CA TRP A 220 -9.40 13.25 1.36
C TRP A 220 -9.12 11.77 1.05
N LEU A 221 -8.47 11.50 -0.09
CA LEU A 221 -8.27 10.14 -0.60
C LEU A 221 -7.36 9.30 0.32
N PRO A 222 -6.26 9.83 0.89
CA PRO A 222 -5.41 9.06 1.79
C PRO A 222 -6.18 8.50 3.00
N GLU A 223 -6.87 9.36 3.75
CA GLU A 223 -7.65 8.95 4.93
C GLU A 223 -8.81 8.03 4.55
N TYR A 224 -9.42 8.25 3.37
CA TYR A 224 -10.42 7.34 2.84
C TYR A 224 -9.85 5.93 2.65
N LEU A 225 -8.74 5.78 1.93
CA LEU A 225 -8.11 4.48 1.68
C LEU A 225 -7.64 3.81 2.99
N GLU A 226 -7.01 4.57 3.89
CA GLU A 226 -6.57 4.11 5.20
C GLU A 226 -7.74 3.53 6.01
N SER A 227 -8.83 4.28 6.15
CA SER A 227 -10.01 3.81 6.90
C SER A 227 -10.62 2.51 6.36
N ARG A 228 -10.47 2.23 5.06
CA ARG A 228 -10.95 0.97 4.44
C ARG A 228 -10.00 -0.18 4.74
N VAL A 229 -8.69 0.07 4.73
CA VAL A 229 -7.69 -0.92 5.13
C VAL A 229 -7.87 -1.27 6.60
N GLU A 230 -8.01 -0.27 7.47
CA GLU A 230 -8.26 -0.44 8.90
C GLU A 230 -9.53 -1.26 9.15
N ARG A 231 -10.69 -0.86 8.61
CA ARG A 231 -11.94 -1.64 8.74
C ARG A 231 -11.79 -3.06 8.21
N GLY A 232 -11.11 -3.22 7.08
CA GLY A 232 -10.81 -4.52 6.48
C GLY A 232 -10.01 -5.43 7.42
N ILE A 233 -9.10 -4.86 8.21
CA ILE A 233 -8.24 -5.54 9.18
C ILE A 233 -8.92 -5.73 10.53
N GLU A 234 -9.68 -4.76 11.03
CA GLU A 234 -10.46 -4.86 12.28
C GLU A 234 -11.46 -6.01 12.24
N GLY A 235 -12.07 -6.27 11.08
CA GLY A 235 -12.90 -7.45 10.85
C GLY A 235 -12.17 -8.79 11.11
N MET A 236 -10.84 -8.81 10.95
CA MET A 236 -9.98 -9.97 11.30
C MET A 236 -9.83 -10.15 12.82
N VAL A 237 -9.85 -9.05 13.56
CA VAL A 237 -9.55 -8.95 14.99
C VAL A 237 -10.79 -9.16 15.85
N GLY A 238 -11.93 -8.55 15.50
CA GLY A 238 -13.18 -8.63 16.27
C GLY A 238 -13.77 -10.05 16.39
N GLY A 239 -13.30 -10.99 15.58
CA GLY A 239 -13.68 -12.41 15.65
C GLY A 239 -12.95 -13.23 16.73
N ALA A 240 -12.03 -12.64 17.51
CA ALA A 240 -11.24 -13.36 18.51
C ALA A 240 -11.97 -13.64 19.85
N GLY A 241 -13.08 -12.95 20.15
CA GLY A 241 -13.76 -13.00 21.45
C GLY A 241 -15.05 -13.84 21.54
N GLY A 242 -15.43 -14.58 20.48
CA GLY A 242 -16.70 -15.32 20.43
C GLY A 242 -16.62 -16.75 20.95
N VAL A 243 -17.33 -17.05 22.04
CA VAL A 243 -17.58 -18.41 22.53
C VAL A 243 -18.42 -19.20 21.51
N GLU A 244 -17.95 -20.40 21.18
CA GLU A 244 -18.62 -21.47 20.42
C GLU A 244 -19.04 -21.19 18.95
N GLY A 245 -18.19 -21.62 18.02
CA GLY A 245 -18.60 -22.64 17.06
C GLY A 245 -19.36 -22.24 15.78
N THR A 246 -19.42 -20.97 15.37
CA THR A 246 -19.90 -20.61 14.03
C THR A 246 -18.99 -19.60 13.31
N ALA A 247 -18.86 -19.78 12.00
CA ALA A 247 -17.86 -19.17 11.13
C ALA A 247 -17.93 -17.63 11.09
N GLY A 248 -16.79 -16.98 11.30
CA GLY A 248 -16.67 -15.52 11.16
C GLY A 248 -15.25 -14.97 11.26
N ARG A 249 -14.20 -15.73 10.87
CA ARG A 249 -12.93 -15.08 10.46
C ARG A 249 -13.19 -14.48 9.08
N GLY A 250 -13.62 -13.24 9.02
CA GLY A 250 -13.97 -12.58 7.76
C GLY A 250 -13.33 -11.21 7.69
N LEU A 251 -12.50 -11.01 6.67
CA LEU A 251 -12.22 -9.69 6.12
C LEU A 251 -13.55 -8.95 5.94
N ASP A 252 -13.65 -7.65 6.26
CA ASP A 252 -14.83 -6.84 5.89
C ASP A 252 -14.89 -6.75 4.36
N PRO A 253 -15.74 -7.56 3.70
CA PRO A 253 -15.70 -7.67 2.25
C PRO A 253 -16.16 -6.37 1.58
N ASP A 254 -16.96 -5.56 2.29
CA ASP A 254 -17.47 -4.29 1.80
C ASP A 254 -16.38 -3.22 1.84
N ALA A 255 -15.61 -3.15 2.93
CA ALA A 255 -14.43 -2.27 3.01
C ALA A 255 -13.40 -2.57 1.90
N PHE A 256 -13.15 -3.86 1.62
CA PHE A 256 -12.30 -4.25 0.49
C PHE A 256 -12.94 -3.90 -0.86
N ALA A 257 -14.24 -4.09 -1.04
CA ALA A 257 -14.91 -3.72 -2.29
C ALA A 257 -14.84 -2.21 -2.56
N GLU A 258 -15.02 -1.38 -1.52
CA GLU A 258 -14.86 0.07 -1.58
C GLU A 258 -13.42 0.46 -1.94
N LEU A 259 -12.43 -0.12 -1.25
CA LEU A 259 -11.01 0.09 -1.55
C LEU A 259 -10.69 -0.25 -3.01
N GLN A 260 -11.14 -1.41 -3.49
CA GLN A 260 -10.90 -1.84 -4.87
C GLN A 260 -11.60 -0.93 -5.88
N THR A 261 -12.75 -0.35 -5.53
CA THR A 261 -13.49 0.58 -6.39
C THR A 261 -12.77 1.92 -6.48
N ALA A 262 -12.31 2.47 -5.35
CA ALA A 262 -11.50 3.68 -5.32
C ALA A 262 -10.19 3.50 -6.09
N MET A 263 -9.48 2.40 -5.88
CA MET A 263 -8.26 2.09 -6.65
C MET A 263 -8.55 1.89 -8.14
N THR A 264 -9.70 1.33 -8.51
CA THR A 264 -10.12 1.25 -9.92
C THR A 264 -10.34 2.65 -10.51
N ALA A 265 -10.85 3.59 -9.73
CA ALA A 265 -11.04 4.97 -10.18
C ALA A 265 -9.69 5.68 -10.37
N VAL A 266 -8.80 5.61 -9.38
CA VAL A 266 -7.43 6.20 -9.43
C VAL A 266 -6.72 5.71 -10.69
N GLU A 267 -6.64 4.40 -10.87
CA GLU A 267 -5.89 3.81 -11.98
C GLU A 267 -6.56 4.07 -13.34
N GLY A 268 -7.89 4.16 -13.35
CA GLY A 268 -8.67 4.45 -14.55
C GLY A 268 -8.49 5.88 -15.04
N TYR A 269 -8.52 6.85 -14.15
CA TYR A 269 -8.32 8.27 -14.49
C TYR A 269 -6.88 8.51 -14.90
N ALA A 270 -5.92 7.94 -14.17
CA ALA A 270 -4.49 8.04 -14.48
C ALA A 270 -4.18 7.57 -15.90
N GLU A 271 -4.78 6.45 -16.33
CA GLU A 271 -4.62 5.93 -17.68
C GLU A 271 -5.14 6.92 -18.74
N VAL A 272 -6.28 7.53 -18.49
CA VAL A 272 -6.92 8.48 -19.42
C VAL A 272 -6.14 9.80 -19.51
N LEU A 273 -5.55 10.26 -18.40
CA LEU A 273 -4.63 11.39 -18.37
C LEU A 273 -3.32 11.06 -19.10
N MET A 274 -2.74 9.89 -18.84
CA MET A 274 -1.52 9.45 -19.51
C MET A 274 -1.71 9.35 -21.02
N ASP A 275 -2.84 8.81 -21.48
CA ASP A 275 -3.16 8.71 -22.92
C ASP A 275 -3.29 10.07 -23.61
N ARG A 276 -3.75 11.09 -22.88
CA ARG A 276 -3.84 12.46 -23.40
C ARG A 276 -2.52 13.22 -23.28
N ALA A 277 -1.69 12.92 -22.29
CA ALA A 277 -0.41 13.58 -22.04
C ALA A 277 0.74 13.02 -22.91
N PHE A 278 0.64 11.77 -23.34
CA PHE A 278 1.58 11.12 -24.25
C PHE A 278 1.16 11.19 -25.71
N ASP A 279 2.15 11.35 -26.59
CA ASP A 279 1.99 11.24 -28.04
C ASP A 279 2.03 9.75 -28.49
N ASP A 280 1.65 9.45 -29.74
CA ASP A 280 1.63 8.08 -30.34
C ASP A 280 2.92 7.27 -30.13
N GLU A 281 4.05 7.95 -29.89
CA GLU A 281 5.37 7.36 -29.65
C GLU A 281 5.40 6.35 -28.51
N TYR A 282 4.46 6.35 -27.55
CA TYR A 282 4.50 5.47 -26.35
C TYR A 282 3.58 4.25 -26.42
N ALA A 283 2.82 4.08 -27.51
CA ALA A 283 1.84 3.00 -27.64
C ALA A 283 2.47 1.59 -27.67
N ASP A 284 3.67 1.41 -28.27
CA ASP A 284 4.39 0.13 -28.24
C ASP A 284 4.96 -0.19 -26.85
N LEU A 285 5.43 0.81 -26.09
CA LEU A 285 5.89 0.64 -24.71
C LEU A 285 4.73 0.18 -23.83
N ARG A 286 3.56 0.80 -23.99
CA ARG A 286 2.33 0.38 -23.33
C ARG A 286 1.97 -1.07 -23.68
N ARG A 287 1.98 -1.43 -24.96
CA ARG A 287 1.75 -2.83 -25.39
C ARG A 287 2.73 -3.80 -24.74
N LYS A 288 4.03 -3.49 -24.73
CA LYS A 288 5.07 -4.32 -24.08
C LYS A 288 4.82 -4.46 -22.57
N LEU A 289 4.40 -3.39 -21.91
CA LEU A 289 4.03 -3.40 -20.49
C LEU A 289 2.77 -4.25 -20.25
N ASP A 290 1.75 -4.11 -21.08
CA ASP A 290 0.51 -4.88 -20.98
C ASP A 290 0.72 -6.37 -21.29
N GLU A 291 1.61 -6.69 -22.22
CA GLU A 291 2.07 -8.05 -22.49
C GLU A 291 2.85 -8.62 -21.30
N ARG A 292 3.69 -7.84 -20.62
CA ARG A 292 4.37 -8.25 -19.38
C ARG A 292 3.37 -8.42 -18.23
N ARG A 293 2.40 -7.52 -18.11
CA ARG A 293 1.31 -7.58 -17.10
C ARG A 293 0.36 -8.75 -17.37
N GLY A 294 0.13 -9.11 -18.64
CA GLY A 294 -0.70 -10.23 -19.09
C GLY A 294 0.03 -11.59 -19.19
N GLY A 295 1.35 -11.58 -19.33
CA GLY A 295 2.22 -12.73 -19.55
C GLY A 295 2.51 -13.51 -18.27
N GLY A 296 2.04 -14.76 -18.22
CA GLY A 296 2.13 -15.63 -17.05
C GLY A 296 3.53 -16.14 -16.71
N GLY A 297 4.34 -15.32 -16.03
CA GLY A 297 5.57 -15.76 -15.38
C GLY A 297 5.35 -16.48 -14.03
N PRO A 298 6.34 -17.24 -13.49
CA PRO A 298 6.27 -17.90 -12.18
C PRO A 298 5.95 -16.95 -11.02
N VAL A 299 6.29 -15.66 -11.16
CA VAL A 299 6.02 -14.57 -10.22
C VAL A 299 4.51 -14.32 -10.04
N ARG A 300 3.69 -14.52 -11.08
CA ARG A 300 2.21 -14.36 -11.04
C ARG A 300 1.55 -15.30 -10.03
N ARG A 301 2.05 -16.53 -9.89
CA ARG A 301 1.47 -17.52 -8.96
C ARG A 301 1.74 -17.21 -7.49
N LEU A 302 2.75 -16.39 -7.21
CA LEU A 302 3.12 -15.99 -5.85
C LEU A 302 2.48 -14.65 -5.49
N ALA A 303 2.42 -13.69 -6.43
CA ALA A 303 1.72 -12.42 -6.26
C ALA A 303 0.20 -12.59 -6.12
N GLN A 304 -0.45 -13.45 -6.94
CA GLN A 304 -1.88 -13.77 -6.80
C GLN A 304 -2.25 -14.48 -5.49
N ARG A 305 -1.27 -14.96 -4.72
CA ARG A 305 -1.47 -15.79 -3.52
C ARG A 305 -1.17 -15.05 -2.21
N LEU A 306 -0.43 -13.94 -2.26
CA LEU A 306 0.03 -13.21 -1.07
C LEU A 306 -0.61 -11.83 -0.90
N LEU A 307 -1.14 -11.21 -1.97
CA LEU A 307 -1.82 -9.92 -1.87
C LEU A 307 -3.03 -9.93 -2.80
N GLY A 308 -4.22 -10.13 -2.25
CA GLY A 308 -5.50 -9.94 -2.94
C GLY A 308 -5.77 -8.49 -3.39
N LEU A 309 -4.77 -7.61 -3.28
CA LEU A 309 -4.78 -6.17 -3.56
C LEU A 309 -4.21 -5.81 -4.94
N GLY A 310 -3.70 -6.78 -5.70
CA GLY A 310 -3.42 -6.55 -7.13
C GLY A 310 -4.73 -6.46 -7.89
N LEU A 311 -5.20 -5.25 -8.20
CA LEU A 311 -6.36 -5.02 -9.06
C LEU A 311 -6.27 -5.96 -10.27
N LYS A 312 -7.32 -6.72 -10.52
CA LYS A 312 -7.32 -7.63 -11.67
C LYS A 312 -7.22 -6.77 -12.91
N ARG A 313 -6.47 -7.17 -13.94
CA ARG A 313 -6.37 -6.47 -15.25
C ARG A 313 -7.72 -5.93 -15.77
N ARG A 314 -8.79 -6.70 -15.58
CA ARG A 314 -10.16 -6.30 -15.97
C ARG A 314 -10.69 -5.06 -15.21
N GLN A 315 -10.28 -4.85 -13.97
CA GLN A 315 -10.64 -3.68 -13.17
C GLN A 315 -9.99 -2.42 -13.75
N TYR A 316 -8.70 -2.46 -14.09
CA TYR A 316 -8.02 -1.38 -14.82
C TYR A 316 -8.73 -1.01 -16.13
N GLU A 317 -8.98 -2.02 -16.98
CA GLU A 317 -9.66 -1.81 -18.26
C GLU A 317 -11.07 -1.22 -18.10
N ARG A 318 -11.77 -1.59 -17.02
CA ARG A 318 -13.10 -1.03 -16.65
C ARG A 318 -13.01 0.42 -16.20
N GLY A 319 -12.10 0.75 -15.28
CA GLY A 319 -11.90 2.13 -14.80
C GLY A 319 -11.54 3.07 -15.94
N ALA A 320 -10.59 2.68 -16.79
CA ALA A 320 -10.22 3.49 -17.95
C ALA A 320 -11.38 3.64 -18.95
N ALA A 321 -12.23 2.61 -19.11
CA ALA A 321 -13.41 2.71 -19.98
C ALA A 321 -14.46 3.67 -19.42
N PHE A 322 -14.68 3.64 -18.12
CA PHE A 322 -15.54 4.59 -17.41
C PHE A 322 -15.06 6.03 -17.64
N PHE A 323 -13.80 6.35 -17.34
CA PHE A 323 -13.30 7.72 -17.51
C PHE A 323 -13.18 8.17 -18.96
N ARG A 324 -12.89 7.26 -19.90
CA ARG A 324 -12.98 7.59 -21.34
C ARG A 324 -14.38 8.03 -21.71
N HIS A 325 -15.40 7.30 -21.26
CA HIS A 325 -16.79 7.66 -21.52
C HIS A 325 -17.15 9.03 -20.93
N VAL A 326 -16.83 9.26 -19.66
CA VAL A 326 -17.07 10.55 -18.99
C VAL A 326 -16.37 11.69 -19.74
N ALA A 327 -15.10 11.51 -20.09
CA ALA A 327 -14.33 12.52 -20.79
C ALA A 327 -14.80 12.76 -22.24
N ASP A 328 -15.30 11.75 -22.93
CA ASP A 328 -15.89 11.90 -24.26
C ASP A 328 -17.26 12.62 -24.20
N ALA A 329 -17.99 12.45 -23.10
CA ALA A 329 -19.30 13.07 -22.89
C ALA A 329 -19.22 14.52 -22.40
N ARG A 330 -18.28 14.82 -21.49
CA ARG A 330 -18.21 16.11 -20.78
C ARG A 330 -16.87 16.83 -20.80
N ASP A 331 -15.78 16.18 -21.19
CA ASP A 331 -14.35 16.57 -21.06
C ASP A 331 -13.60 16.01 -19.83
N ILE A 332 -12.26 16.10 -19.85
CA ILE A 332 -11.39 15.48 -18.85
C ILE A 332 -11.34 16.31 -17.55
N GLU A 333 -11.56 17.61 -17.67
CA GLU A 333 -11.74 18.55 -16.58
C GLU A 333 -12.98 18.17 -15.75
N ALA A 334 -14.12 17.92 -16.39
CA ALA A 334 -15.35 17.45 -15.76
C ALA A 334 -15.17 16.06 -15.12
N ALA A 335 -14.42 15.17 -15.76
CA ALA A 335 -14.06 13.89 -15.15
C ALA A 335 -13.26 14.06 -13.85
N GLY A 336 -12.53 15.17 -13.69
CA GLY A 336 -11.82 15.55 -12.47
C GLY A 336 -12.73 15.79 -11.26
N ALA A 337 -14.04 16.00 -11.45
CA ALA A 337 -15.01 16.14 -10.36
C ALA A 337 -15.02 14.93 -9.41
N VAL A 338 -14.59 13.75 -9.88
CA VAL A 338 -14.41 12.55 -9.04
C VAL A 338 -13.51 12.80 -7.83
N TRP A 339 -12.56 13.74 -7.94
CA TRP A 339 -11.56 14.06 -6.92
C TRP A 339 -12.01 15.12 -5.91
N GLU A 340 -13.14 15.80 -6.12
CA GLU A 340 -13.61 16.87 -5.22
C GLU A 340 -14.00 16.38 -3.83
N ARG A 341 -14.61 15.18 -3.73
CA ARG A 341 -15.07 14.58 -2.48
C ARG A 341 -15.31 13.08 -2.62
N ALA A 342 -15.23 12.35 -1.51
CA ALA A 342 -15.37 10.90 -1.47
C ALA A 342 -16.69 10.39 -2.07
N GLU A 343 -17.78 11.14 -1.93
CA GLU A 343 -19.09 10.77 -2.48
C GLU A 343 -19.13 10.82 -4.01
N ASN A 344 -18.18 11.52 -4.67
CA ASN A 344 -18.08 11.53 -6.12
C ASN A 344 -17.39 10.29 -6.67
N LEU A 345 -16.79 9.43 -5.84
CA LEU A 345 -16.29 8.14 -6.31
C LEU A 345 -17.41 7.36 -7.02
N PRO A 346 -17.13 6.73 -8.16
CA PRO A 346 -18.10 5.87 -8.81
C PRO A 346 -18.29 4.61 -7.97
N THR A 347 -19.54 4.15 -7.88
CA THR A 347 -19.83 2.82 -7.36
C THR A 347 -19.41 1.75 -8.38
N ALA A 348 -19.29 0.49 -7.94
CA ALA A 348 -18.98 -0.62 -8.85
C ALA A 348 -20.01 -0.77 -9.99
N ALA A 349 -21.27 -0.40 -9.76
CA ALA A 349 -22.33 -0.42 -10.76
C ALA A 349 -22.17 0.73 -11.77
N GLU A 350 -21.81 1.92 -11.30
CA GLU A 350 -21.57 3.10 -12.15
C GLU A 350 -20.31 2.98 -12.99
N ILE A 351 -19.30 2.23 -12.55
CA ILE A 351 -18.16 1.88 -13.41
C ILE A 351 -18.63 1.11 -14.65
N ASP A 352 -19.68 0.29 -14.53
CA ASP A 352 -20.28 -0.45 -15.64
C ASP A 352 -21.38 0.36 -16.37
N ASP A 353 -21.88 1.43 -15.76
CA ASP A 353 -22.87 2.37 -16.32
C ASP A 353 -22.46 3.84 -16.05
N PRO A 354 -21.52 4.40 -16.84
CA PRO A 354 -20.96 5.73 -16.58
C PRO A 354 -22.01 6.85 -16.66
N GLU A 355 -23.12 6.64 -17.38
CA GLU A 355 -24.20 7.62 -17.48
C GLU A 355 -24.89 7.83 -16.12
N ALA A 356 -25.04 6.76 -15.32
CA ALA A 356 -25.61 6.87 -13.98
C ALA A 356 -24.76 7.76 -13.07
N TRP A 357 -23.43 7.71 -13.22
CA TRP A 357 -22.52 8.61 -12.51
C TRP A 357 -22.66 10.05 -12.98
N LEU A 358 -22.70 10.28 -14.30
CA LEU A 358 -22.89 11.61 -14.89
C LEU A 358 -24.18 12.27 -14.40
N VAL A 359 -25.27 11.51 -14.29
CA VAL A 359 -26.56 11.99 -13.77
C VAL A 359 -26.48 12.31 -12.27
N ARG A 360 -25.75 11.51 -11.49
CA ARG A 360 -25.64 11.68 -10.03
C ARG A 360 -24.72 12.83 -9.64
N VAL A 361 -23.58 12.96 -10.30
CA VAL A 361 -22.54 13.95 -9.97
C VAL A 361 -22.82 15.28 -10.67
N ASP A 362 -23.37 15.25 -11.89
CA ASP A 362 -23.59 16.40 -12.78
C ASP A 362 -22.37 17.34 -12.85
N PRO A 363 -21.21 16.82 -13.30
CA PRO A 363 -19.94 17.53 -13.31
C PRO A 363 -19.84 18.61 -14.40
#